data_AF-A0A1H4X6E8-F1
#
_entry.id   AF-A0A1H4X6E8-F1
#
_cell.length_a   1.000
_cell.length_b   1.000
_cell.length_c   1.000
_cell.angle_alpha   90.00
_cell.angle_beta   90.00
_cell.angle_gamma   90.00
#
_symmetry.space_group_name_H-M   'P 1'
#
loop_
_entity.id
_entity.type
_entity.pdbx_description
1 polymer ?
#
loop_
_entity_poly.entity_id
_entity_poly.type
_entity_poly.pdbx_seq_one_letter_code
_entity_poly.pdbx_strand_id
1 'polypeptide(L)'
;MTTRSLSSALSAAAVLLLLTGCSTMSNDGGSGGLPYEPQHKTVAEAKDLVRAQSSAIFDAAGLREANNGAPDAAPCDGVDHGFRVRHFWSMYAPTADALKQAMDRLHRDLPAKGWKVQRFEPAKSEAKQLQLDVEHEKDHHTATIELLLPSTYEDASKWEKASRDSLSVSVTSPCYVDPAYEVGD
;
A
#
# COMPACT_ATOMS: atom_id res chain seq x y z
N MET A 1 86.25 -28.51 -4.17
CA MET A 1 85.87 -28.61 -2.75
C MET A 1 84.40 -28.25 -2.66
N THR A 2 83.59 -29.18 -2.12
CA THR A 2 82.25 -29.00 -1.52
C THR A 2 81.06 -28.46 -2.35
N THR A 3 80.12 -29.39 -2.55
CA THR A 3 78.67 -29.24 -2.80
C THR A 3 77.92 -28.53 -1.66
N ARG A 4 76.74 -27.95 -1.96
CA ARG A 4 75.50 -27.83 -1.13
C ARG A 4 74.61 -26.71 -1.70
N SER A 5 73.29 -26.66 -1.55
CA SER A 5 72.15 -27.58 -1.43
C SER A 5 70.93 -26.66 -1.26
N LEU A 6 69.84 -26.95 -1.99
CA LEU A 6 68.40 -26.72 -1.76
C LEU A 6 67.92 -25.63 -0.78
N SER A 7 66.89 -24.86 -1.18
CA SER A 7 65.66 -24.69 -0.39
C SER A 7 64.49 -24.21 -1.25
N SER A 8 63.42 -24.99 -1.19
CA SER A 8 62.08 -24.77 -1.75
C SER A 8 61.31 -23.71 -0.95
N ALA A 9 60.44 -22.95 -1.62
CA ALA A 9 59.38 -22.19 -0.95
C ALA A 9 58.03 -22.47 -1.64
N LEU A 10 57.19 -23.29 -1.00
CA LEU A 10 55.79 -23.45 -1.35
C LEU A 10 55.03 -22.18 -0.93
N SER A 11 54.38 -21.50 -1.87
CA SER A 11 53.43 -20.42 -1.57
C SER A 11 52.02 -21.00 -1.55
N ALA A 12 51.40 -21.06 -0.38
CA ALA A 12 50.00 -21.42 -0.19
C ALA A 12 49.10 -20.22 -0.54
N ALA A 13 48.23 -20.37 -1.54
CA ALA A 13 47.19 -19.40 -1.84
C ALA A 13 45.97 -19.65 -0.94
N ALA A 14 45.69 -18.71 -0.02
CA ALA A 14 44.50 -18.71 0.81
C ALA A 14 43.32 -18.15 0.01
N VAL A 15 42.30 -18.99 -0.23
CA VAL A 15 41.02 -18.60 -0.83
C VAL A 15 40.11 -18.08 0.28
N LEU A 16 39.85 -16.77 0.30
CA LEU A 16 38.85 -16.14 1.17
C LEU A 16 37.46 -16.39 0.59
N LEU A 17 36.72 -17.34 1.20
CA LEU A 17 35.30 -17.54 0.96
C LEU A 17 34.53 -16.43 1.69
N LEU A 18 33.98 -15.48 0.94
CA LEU A 18 33.00 -14.52 1.45
C LEU A 18 31.70 -15.27 1.74
N LEU A 19 31.49 -15.59 3.01
CA LEU A 19 30.18 -15.97 3.52
C LEU A 19 29.27 -14.75 3.42
N THR A 20 28.40 -14.72 2.42
CA THR A 20 27.22 -13.84 2.42
C THR A 20 26.29 -14.34 3.53
N GLY A 21 26.49 -13.82 4.75
CA GLY A 21 25.57 -14.04 5.85
C GLY A 21 24.25 -13.35 5.57
N CYS A 22 23.15 -14.12 5.49
CA CYS A 22 21.82 -13.59 5.73
C CYS A 22 21.79 -13.07 7.16
N SER A 23 21.85 -11.75 7.34
CA SER A 23 21.57 -11.11 8.62
C SER A 23 20.08 -11.26 8.91
N THR A 24 19.73 -12.20 9.78
CA THR A 24 18.46 -12.17 10.52
C THR A 24 18.49 -10.95 11.43
N MET A 25 17.68 -9.94 11.14
CA MET A 25 17.46 -8.82 12.05
C MET A 25 16.70 -9.34 13.27
N SER A 26 17.36 -9.35 14.42
CA SER A 26 16.69 -9.51 15.72
C SER A 26 15.91 -8.23 16.00
N ASN A 27 14.60 -8.38 16.24
CA ASN A 27 13.73 -7.30 16.67
C ASN A 27 14.00 -7.01 18.16
N ASP A 28 14.71 -5.93 18.42
CA ASP A 28 14.89 -5.40 19.77
C ASP A 28 13.70 -4.46 20.09
N GLY A 29 13.14 -4.65 21.28
CA GLY A 29 11.83 -4.17 21.74
C GLY A 29 11.47 -2.70 21.45
N GLY A 30 10.25 -2.55 20.89
CA GLY A 30 9.53 -1.29 20.66
C GLY A 30 8.65 -1.46 19.42
N SER A 31 7.33 -1.43 19.61
CA SER A 31 6.31 -1.45 18.54
C SER A 31 6.43 -2.53 17.44
N GLY A 32 6.38 -3.83 17.77
CA GLY A 32 5.91 -4.88 16.83
C GLY A 32 6.48 -4.95 15.40
N GLY A 33 7.67 -4.40 15.12
CA GLY A 33 8.23 -4.28 13.78
C GLY A 33 7.74 -3.08 12.94
N LEU A 34 6.99 -2.14 13.52
CA LEU A 34 6.61 -0.88 12.87
C LEU A 34 7.70 0.19 13.03
N PRO A 35 7.91 1.07 12.04
CA PRO A 35 8.88 2.17 12.12
C PRO A 35 8.36 3.38 12.92
N TYR A 36 7.26 3.22 13.67
CA TYR A 36 6.60 4.24 14.47
C TYR A 36 5.85 3.60 15.64
N GLU A 37 5.58 4.40 16.67
CA GLU A 37 4.72 4.00 17.79
C GLU A 37 3.23 4.16 17.39
N PRO A 38 2.43 3.07 17.41
CA PRO A 38 1.01 3.14 17.10
C PRO A 38 0.25 4.06 18.04
N GLN A 39 -0.69 4.83 17.49
CA GLN A 39 -1.57 5.66 18.31
C GLN A 39 -2.73 4.85 18.87
N HIS A 40 -3.18 5.20 20.07
CA HIS A 40 -4.41 4.66 20.60
C HIS A 40 -5.63 5.23 19.85
N LYS A 41 -6.48 4.35 19.33
CA LYS A 41 -7.78 4.67 18.73
C LYS A 41 -8.73 3.53 18.98
N THR A 42 -9.98 3.82 19.34
CA THR A 42 -11.02 2.80 19.29
C THR A 42 -11.33 2.40 17.85
N VAL A 43 -11.83 1.18 17.63
CA VAL A 43 -12.24 0.71 16.30
C VAL A 43 -13.26 1.66 15.66
N ALA A 44 -14.22 2.16 16.44
CA ALA A 44 -15.23 3.11 15.97
C ALA A 44 -14.60 4.43 15.48
N GLU A 45 -13.71 5.04 16.28
CA GLU A 45 -13.00 6.26 15.89
C GLU A 45 -12.16 6.05 14.62
N ALA A 46 -11.48 4.91 14.51
CA ALA A 46 -10.68 4.58 13.33
C ALA A 46 -11.56 4.38 12.08
N LYS A 47 -12.72 3.72 12.21
CA LYS A 47 -13.71 3.57 11.12
C LYS A 47 -14.27 4.91 10.68
N ASP A 48 -14.54 5.83 11.61
CA ASP A 48 -15.00 7.19 11.30
C ASP A 48 -13.92 8.01 10.58
N LEU A 49 -12.66 7.93 11.02
CA LEU A 49 -11.54 8.60 10.35
C LEU A 49 -11.36 8.11 8.90
N VAL A 50 -11.35 6.80 8.68
CA VAL A 50 -11.24 6.24 7.32
C VAL A 50 -12.44 6.64 6.45
N ARG A 51 -13.65 6.68 7.02
CA ARG A 51 -14.85 7.14 6.31
C ARG A 51 -14.74 8.62 5.92
N ALA A 52 -14.26 9.47 6.81
CA ALA A 52 -14.04 10.88 6.54
C ALA A 52 -13.03 11.09 5.40
N GLN A 53 -11.90 10.37 5.43
CA GLN A 53 -10.89 10.42 4.37
C GLN A 53 -11.43 9.90 3.03
N SER A 54 -12.22 8.83 3.05
CA SER A 54 -12.89 8.30 1.85
C SER A 54 -13.86 9.31 1.25
N SER A 55 -14.62 10.01 2.10
CA SER A 55 -15.58 11.03 1.67
C SER A 55 -14.86 12.23 1.06
N ALA A 56 -13.74 12.66 1.65
CA ALA A 56 -12.92 13.75 1.10
C ALA A 56 -12.36 13.41 -0.30
N ILE A 57 -11.98 12.15 -0.55
CA ILE A 57 -11.57 11.65 -1.86
C ILE A 57 -12.75 11.67 -2.84
N PHE A 58 -13.93 11.19 -2.43
CA PHE A 58 -15.13 11.22 -3.28
C PHE A 58 -15.50 12.64 -3.70
N ASP A 59 -15.52 13.58 -2.76
CA ASP A 59 -15.81 14.98 -3.01
C ASP A 59 -14.79 15.60 -3.98
N ALA A 60 -13.50 15.28 -3.83
CA ALA A 60 -12.44 15.76 -4.71
C ALA A 60 -12.53 15.18 -6.14
N ALA A 61 -13.02 13.95 -6.30
CA ALA A 61 -13.24 13.35 -7.61
C ALA A 61 -14.34 14.07 -8.41
N GLY A 62 -15.31 14.68 -7.73
CA GLY A 62 -16.45 15.35 -8.36
C GLY A 62 -17.38 14.40 -9.12
N LEU A 63 -17.41 13.12 -8.73
CA LEU A 63 -18.35 12.13 -9.23
C LEU A 63 -19.61 12.09 -8.35
N ARG A 64 -20.70 11.49 -8.87
CA ARG A 64 -22.01 11.50 -8.21
C ARG A 64 -22.48 10.13 -7.72
N GLU A 65 -21.84 9.07 -8.18
CA GLU A 65 -22.26 7.71 -7.89
C GLU A 65 -21.09 6.91 -7.33
N ALA A 66 -21.36 6.22 -6.23
CA ALA A 66 -20.44 5.31 -5.57
C ALA A 66 -21.21 4.12 -5.00
N ASN A 67 -20.51 3.00 -4.79
CA ASN A 67 -21.01 1.94 -3.93
C ASN A 67 -20.69 2.27 -2.45
N ASN A 68 -21.47 1.70 -1.54
CA ASN A 68 -21.38 2.01 -0.10
C ASN A 68 -20.74 0.84 0.65
N GLY A 69 -19.45 0.60 0.43
CA GLY A 69 -18.65 -0.25 1.32
C GLY A 69 -18.65 0.30 2.75
N ALA A 70 -18.53 -0.57 3.74
CA ALA A 70 -18.22 -0.16 5.10
C ALA A 70 -16.71 -0.34 5.34
N PRO A 71 -16.03 0.59 6.02
CA PRO A 71 -14.68 0.36 6.52
C PRO A 71 -14.67 -0.81 7.51
N ASP A 72 -13.65 -1.66 7.41
CA ASP A 72 -13.49 -2.86 8.22
C ASP A 72 -12.12 -2.90 8.89
N ALA A 73 -12.06 -3.45 10.10
CA ALA A 73 -10.83 -3.55 10.88
C ALA A 73 -10.16 -4.91 10.68
N ALA A 74 -8.84 -4.92 10.62
CA ALA A 74 -8.05 -6.14 10.54
C ALA A 74 -6.79 -6.00 11.41
N PRO A 75 -6.28 -7.10 11.98
CA PRO A 75 -5.11 -7.06 12.85
C PRO A 75 -3.87 -6.57 12.10
N CYS A 76 -2.97 -5.90 12.83
CA CYS A 76 -1.62 -5.61 12.35
C CYS A 76 -0.68 -6.75 12.72
N ASP A 77 0.13 -7.19 11.76
CA ASP A 77 1.14 -8.21 12.03
C ASP A 77 2.15 -7.70 13.07
N GLY A 78 2.41 -8.52 14.09
CA GLY A 78 3.43 -8.26 15.11
C GLY A 78 3.07 -7.20 16.16
N VAL A 79 1.89 -6.58 16.09
CA VAL A 79 1.47 -5.55 17.04
C VAL A 79 0.37 -6.11 17.94
N ASP A 80 0.68 -6.27 19.23
CA ASP A 80 -0.29 -6.70 20.22
C ASP A 80 -1.45 -5.70 20.34
N HIS A 81 -2.69 -6.20 20.35
CA HIS A 81 -3.91 -5.39 20.27
C HIS A 81 -3.91 -4.35 19.12
N GLY A 82 -3.09 -4.60 18.10
CA GLY A 82 -2.90 -3.69 16.97
C GLY A 82 -3.86 -3.99 15.82
N PHE A 83 -4.43 -2.96 15.24
CA PHE A 83 -5.36 -3.08 14.12
C PHE A 83 -5.20 -1.93 13.12
N ARG A 84 -5.70 -2.13 11.92
CA ARG A 84 -5.85 -1.09 10.90
C ARG A 84 -7.24 -1.18 10.29
N VAL A 85 -7.75 -0.06 9.84
CA VAL A 85 -9.02 0.02 9.13
C VAL A 85 -8.77 0.18 7.64
N ARG A 86 -9.50 -0.59 6.83
CA ARG A 86 -9.49 -0.51 5.37
C ARG A 86 -10.89 -0.22 4.87
N HIS A 87 -11.00 0.59 3.83
CA HIS A 87 -12.26 0.85 3.15
C HIS A 87 -12.08 0.71 1.65
N PHE A 88 -12.70 -0.34 1.10
CA PHE A 88 -12.74 -0.62 -0.33
C PHE A 88 -14.11 -0.24 -0.89
N TRP A 89 -14.10 0.59 -1.92
CA TRP A 89 -15.30 1.05 -2.58
C TRP A 89 -14.98 1.47 -4.02
N SER A 90 -16.01 1.81 -4.78
CA SER A 90 -15.87 2.22 -6.18
C SER A 90 -16.77 3.40 -6.47
N MET A 91 -16.28 4.30 -7.34
CA MET A 91 -17.06 5.39 -7.91
C MET A 91 -17.23 5.20 -9.41
N TYR A 92 -18.31 5.76 -9.95
CA TYR A 92 -18.72 5.52 -11.32
C TYR A 92 -19.02 6.82 -12.07
N ALA A 93 -18.88 6.76 -13.38
CA ALA A 93 -19.27 7.81 -14.30
C ALA A 93 -19.87 7.21 -15.58
N PRO A 94 -20.59 8.00 -16.40
CA PRO A 94 -21.18 7.49 -17.65
C PRO A 94 -20.16 7.07 -18.71
N THR A 95 -18.91 7.53 -18.62
CA THR A 95 -17.86 7.24 -19.62
C THR A 95 -16.48 7.08 -18.96
N ALA A 96 -15.62 6.27 -19.58
CA ALA A 96 -14.21 6.17 -19.22
C ALA A 96 -13.47 7.51 -19.20
N ASP A 97 -13.80 8.43 -20.13
CA ASP A 97 -13.15 9.74 -20.18
C ASP A 97 -13.56 10.63 -19.00
N ALA A 98 -14.80 10.53 -18.51
CA ALA A 98 -15.20 11.20 -17.28
C ALA A 98 -14.46 10.67 -16.04
N LEU A 99 -14.13 9.37 -16.00
CA LEU A 99 -13.31 8.77 -14.95
C LEU A 99 -11.85 9.24 -15.03
N LYS A 100 -11.27 9.31 -16.23
CA LYS A 100 -9.91 9.86 -16.42
C LYS A 100 -9.84 11.32 -15.96
N GLN A 101 -10.83 12.13 -16.32
CA GLN A 101 -10.91 13.51 -15.83
C GLN A 101 -11.04 13.56 -14.30
N ALA A 102 -11.75 12.62 -13.67
CA ALA A 102 -11.81 12.52 -12.21
C ALA A 102 -10.44 12.19 -11.61
N MET A 103 -9.66 11.29 -12.21
CA MET A 103 -8.28 11.02 -11.81
C MET A 103 -7.39 12.27 -11.91
N ASP A 104 -7.50 13.05 -12.99
CA ASP A 104 -6.76 14.30 -13.13
C ASP A 104 -7.15 15.33 -12.07
N ARG A 105 -8.45 15.42 -11.73
CA ARG A 105 -8.93 16.28 -10.63
C ARG A 105 -8.37 15.83 -9.29
N LEU A 106 -8.42 14.54 -8.99
CA LEU A 106 -7.87 13.97 -7.75
C LEU A 106 -6.38 14.28 -7.62
N HIS A 107 -5.59 14.01 -8.66
CA HIS A 107 -4.16 14.29 -8.65
C HIS A 107 -3.84 15.77 -8.38
N ARG A 108 -4.63 16.69 -8.95
CA ARG A 108 -4.45 18.13 -8.77
C ARG A 108 -4.95 18.64 -7.41
N ASP A 109 -6.09 18.16 -6.93
CA ASP A 109 -6.83 18.81 -5.84
C ASP A 109 -6.59 18.15 -4.46
N LEU A 110 -6.19 16.87 -4.42
CA LEU A 110 -5.86 16.18 -3.16
C LEU A 110 -4.68 16.82 -2.40
N PRO A 111 -3.61 17.33 -3.05
CA PRO A 111 -2.54 18.05 -2.35
C PRO A 111 -3.02 19.24 -1.51
N ALA A 112 -3.99 20.01 -2.01
CA ALA A 112 -4.58 21.12 -1.25
C ALA A 112 -5.39 20.66 -0.02
N LYS A 113 -5.67 19.35 0.08
CA LYS A 113 -6.38 18.69 1.18
C LYS A 113 -5.43 17.89 2.10
N GLY A 114 -4.12 18.13 2.00
CA GLY A 114 -3.12 17.49 2.88
C GLY A 114 -2.69 16.10 2.43
N TRP A 115 -2.90 15.73 1.17
CA TRP A 115 -2.46 14.45 0.62
C TRP A 115 -1.20 14.64 -0.23
N LYS A 116 -0.13 13.93 0.13
CA LYS A 116 1.07 13.86 -0.69
C LYS A 116 0.88 12.81 -1.79
N VAL A 117 1.16 13.20 -3.04
CA VAL A 117 1.19 12.28 -4.18
C VAL A 117 2.48 11.46 -4.12
N GLN A 118 2.33 10.14 -4.01
CA GLN A 118 3.44 9.19 -4.03
C GLN A 118 3.65 8.64 -5.44
N ARG A 119 2.58 8.48 -6.22
CA ARG A 119 2.61 7.98 -7.59
C ARG A 119 1.40 8.43 -8.38
N PHE A 120 1.59 8.81 -9.65
CA PHE A 120 0.52 9.02 -10.61
C PHE A 120 0.97 8.56 -12.00
N GLU A 121 0.76 7.28 -12.30
CA GLU A 121 1.26 6.63 -13.53
C GLU A 121 0.44 5.35 -13.81
N PRO A 122 0.61 4.71 -14.98
CA PRO A 122 0.04 3.39 -15.24
C PRO A 122 0.45 2.34 -14.18
N ALA A 123 -0.51 1.56 -13.69
CA ALA A 123 -0.27 0.46 -12.77
C ALA A 123 0.71 -0.57 -13.35
N LYS A 124 1.43 -1.27 -12.45
CA LYS A 124 2.33 -2.38 -12.82
C LYS A 124 1.57 -3.70 -13.05
N SER A 125 0.38 -3.61 -13.65
CA SER A 125 -0.42 -4.73 -14.14
C SER A 125 -0.27 -4.83 -15.65
N GLU A 126 -0.68 -5.95 -16.24
CA GLU A 126 -0.71 -6.11 -17.69
C GLU A 126 -1.67 -5.08 -18.36
N ALA A 127 -2.73 -4.67 -17.65
CA ALA A 127 -3.75 -3.75 -18.15
C ALA A 127 -3.26 -2.31 -18.18
N LYS A 128 -2.22 -1.99 -17.38
CA LYS A 128 -1.58 -0.67 -17.31
C LYS A 128 -2.59 0.48 -17.16
N GLN A 129 -3.65 0.25 -16.40
CA GLN A 129 -4.66 1.27 -16.13
C GLN A 129 -4.08 2.34 -15.19
N LEU A 130 -4.57 3.56 -15.29
CA LEU A 130 -4.03 4.70 -14.54
C LEU A 130 -4.24 4.51 -13.03
N GLN A 131 -3.19 4.71 -12.23
CA GLN A 131 -3.20 4.61 -10.78
C GLN A 131 -2.67 5.88 -10.13
N LEU A 132 -3.32 6.29 -9.05
CA LEU A 132 -2.91 7.36 -8.14
C LEU A 132 -2.72 6.76 -6.75
N ASP A 133 -1.52 6.92 -6.19
CA ASP A 133 -1.27 6.63 -4.78
C ASP A 133 -0.93 7.91 -4.03
N VAL A 134 -1.57 8.06 -2.88
CA VAL A 134 -1.43 9.22 -2.02
C VAL A 134 -1.31 8.80 -0.56
N GLU A 135 -0.68 9.66 0.23
CA GLU A 135 -0.59 9.53 1.68
C GLU A 135 -1.00 10.84 2.34
N HIS A 136 -1.92 10.79 3.30
CA HIS A 136 -2.33 11.96 4.06
C HIS A 136 -1.21 12.37 5.02
N GLU A 137 -0.68 13.58 4.87
CA GLU A 137 0.55 14.02 5.52
C GLU A 137 0.47 14.06 7.04
N LYS A 138 -0.72 14.28 7.60
CA LYS A 138 -0.93 14.39 9.05
C LYS A 138 -1.22 13.06 9.72
N ASP A 139 -2.10 12.27 9.10
CA ASP A 139 -2.71 11.10 9.75
C ASP A 139 -2.21 9.78 9.15
N HIS A 140 -1.28 9.85 8.18
CA HIS A 140 -0.62 8.72 7.51
C HIS A 140 -1.57 7.68 6.94
N HIS A 141 -2.81 8.08 6.63
CA HIS A 141 -3.70 7.24 5.84
C HIS A 141 -3.17 7.17 4.42
N THR A 142 -3.16 5.98 3.84
CA THR A 142 -2.81 5.81 2.43
C THR A 142 -4.07 5.59 1.63
N ALA A 143 -4.07 6.06 0.39
CA ALA A 143 -5.10 5.69 -0.57
C ALA A 143 -4.49 5.31 -1.91
N THR A 144 -5.07 4.27 -2.50
CA THR A 144 -4.84 3.86 -3.88
C THR A 144 -6.14 4.03 -4.64
N ILE A 145 -6.08 4.78 -5.73
CA ILE A 145 -7.21 5.01 -6.62
C ILE A 145 -6.79 4.52 -8.00
N GLU A 146 -7.53 3.57 -8.56
CA GLU A 146 -7.20 2.93 -9.83
C GLU A 146 -8.38 3.01 -10.79
N LEU A 147 -8.12 3.39 -12.04
CA LEU A 147 -9.10 3.32 -13.11
C LEU A 147 -9.34 1.84 -13.46
N LEU A 148 -10.57 1.37 -13.33
CA LEU A 148 -10.95 0.00 -13.73
C LEU A 148 -11.91 0.04 -14.91
N LEU A 149 -11.41 -0.38 -16.07
CA LEU A 149 -12.19 -0.62 -17.30
C LEU A 149 -12.33 -2.13 -17.55
N PRO A 150 -13.36 -2.56 -18.29
CA PRO A 150 -13.54 -3.95 -18.72
C PRO A 150 -12.26 -4.57 -19.28
N SER A 151 -11.98 -5.80 -18.89
CA SER A 151 -10.80 -6.50 -19.38
C SER A 151 -10.90 -6.76 -20.88
N THR A 152 -9.80 -6.49 -21.58
CA THR A 152 -9.64 -6.77 -23.01
C THR A 152 -8.82 -8.03 -23.27
N TYR A 153 -8.45 -8.80 -22.23
CA TYR A 153 -7.71 -10.05 -22.42
C TYR A 153 -8.59 -11.12 -23.07
N GLU A 154 -7.94 -11.99 -23.85
CA GLU A 154 -8.65 -13.07 -24.55
C GLU A 154 -9.32 -14.03 -23.56
N ASP A 155 -8.60 -14.42 -22.51
CA ASP A 155 -9.00 -15.38 -21.48
C ASP A 155 -9.79 -14.77 -20.31
N ALA A 156 -10.01 -13.44 -20.31
CA ALA A 156 -10.79 -12.80 -19.26
C ALA A 156 -12.20 -13.38 -19.16
N SER A 157 -12.66 -13.57 -17.93
CA SER A 157 -13.96 -14.14 -17.62
C SER A 157 -15.09 -13.25 -18.12
N LYS A 158 -16.30 -13.82 -18.23
CA LYS A 158 -17.49 -13.07 -18.61
C LYS A 158 -17.76 -11.87 -17.68
N TRP A 159 -17.38 -11.97 -16.41
CA TRP A 159 -17.64 -10.92 -15.41
C TRP A 159 -16.64 -9.78 -15.52
N GLU A 160 -15.38 -10.08 -15.86
CA GLU A 160 -14.36 -9.06 -16.10
C GLU A 160 -14.62 -8.27 -17.39
N LYS A 161 -15.18 -8.94 -18.41
CA LYS A 161 -15.60 -8.30 -19.67
C LYS A 161 -16.88 -7.48 -19.53
N ALA A 162 -17.74 -7.84 -18.58
CA ALA A 162 -19.00 -7.15 -18.30
C ALA A 162 -18.91 -6.20 -17.11
N SER A 163 -17.72 -5.98 -16.54
CA SER A 163 -17.54 -5.05 -15.44
C SER A 163 -17.89 -3.64 -15.91
N ARG A 164 -18.29 -2.81 -14.96
CA ARG A 164 -18.64 -1.42 -15.26
C ARG A 164 -17.40 -0.55 -15.07
N ASP A 165 -17.17 0.36 -16.00
CA ASP A 165 -16.18 1.43 -15.87
C ASP A 165 -16.30 2.10 -14.49
N SER A 166 -15.20 2.13 -13.73
CA SER A 166 -15.16 2.69 -12.39
C SER A 166 -13.79 3.23 -12.00
N LEU A 167 -13.73 4.00 -10.91
CA LEU A 167 -12.50 4.09 -10.13
C LEU A 167 -12.66 3.20 -8.90
N SER A 168 -11.73 2.27 -8.71
CA SER A 168 -11.58 1.54 -7.46
C SER A 168 -10.82 2.39 -6.47
N VAL A 169 -11.28 2.43 -5.23
CA VAL A 169 -10.65 3.19 -4.15
C VAL A 169 -10.40 2.26 -2.97
N SER A 170 -9.15 2.25 -2.50
CA SER A 170 -8.75 1.65 -1.25
C SER A 170 -8.19 2.75 -0.36
N VAL A 171 -8.79 2.97 0.81
CA VAL A 171 -8.24 3.83 1.86
C VAL A 171 -7.83 2.95 3.03
N THR A 172 -6.62 3.10 3.53
CA THR A 172 -6.06 2.31 4.64
C THR A 172 -5.49 3.23 5.71
N SER A 173 -5.85 3.01 6.97
CA SER A 173 -5.27 3.71 8.11
C SER A 173 -3.84 3.22 8.40
N PRO A 174 -3.03 3.99 9.15
CA PRO A 174 -1.89 3.40 9.87
C PRO A 174 -2.37 2.36 10.89
N CYS A 175 -1.42 1.65 11.50
CA CYS A 175 -1.75 0.78 12.61
C CYS A 175 -2.10 1.62 13.85
N TYR A 176 -3.20 1.27 14.49
CA TYR A 176 -3.63 1.76 15.79
C TYR A 176 -3.57 0.64 16.82
N VAL A 177 -3.63 1.00 18.09
CA VAL A 177 -3.75 0.04 19.20
C VAL A 177 -4.99 0.35 20.03
N ASP A 178 -5.71 -0.68 20.43
CA ASP A 178 -6.81 -0.59 21.40
C ASP A 178 -6.83 -1.88 22.22
N PRO A 179 -6.56 -1.84 23.54
CA PRO A 179 -6.65 -3.02 24.38
C PRO A 179 -8.01 -3.75 24.33
N ALA A 180 -9.08 -3.05 23.92
CA ALA A 180 -10.41 -3.63 23.75
C ALA A 180 -10.66 -4.24 22.35
N TYR A 181 -9.74 -4.10 21.39
CA TYR A 181 -9.89 -4.65 20.05
C TYR A 181 -9.84 -6.19 20.07
N GLU A 182 -10.87 -6.80 19.49
CA GLU A 182 -10.93 -8.22 19.16
C GLU A 182 -11.05 -8.43 17.64
N VAL A 183 -10.48 -9.52 17.14
CA VAL A 183 -10.55 -9.85 15.71
C VAL A 183 -12.01 -10.08 15.31
N GLY A 184 -12.51 -9.23 14.41
CA GLY A 184 -13.89 -9.27 13.92
C GLY A 184 -14.73 -8.03 14.25
N ASP A 185 -14.16 -7.06 14.97
CA ASP A 185 -14.79 -5.78 15.34
C ASP A 185 -15.02 -4.79 14.17
#